data_AF-A0A0C2B1Z3-F1
#
_entry.id   AF-A0A0C2B1Z3-F1
#
_cell.length_a   1.000
_cell.length_b   1.000
_cell.length_c   1.000
_cell.angle_alpha   90.00
_cell.angle_beta   90.00
_cell.angle_gamma   90.00
#
_symmetry.space_group_name_H-M   'P 1'
#
loop_
_entity.id
_entity.type
_entity.pdbx_description
1 polymer ?
#
loop_
_entity_poly.entity_id
_entity_poly.type
_entity_poly.pdbx_seq_one_letter_code
_entity_poly.pdbx_strand_id
1 'polypeptide(L)'
;MLCKGVSWRDVPTEQIGCSGVTAWRRLRDWTEAGVWPQLHEVLLAELRAVGLLEIDDAAIDGSHVRALKGGLTPDLRRLTGPGPAASTT
;
A
#
# COMPACT_ATOMS: atom_id res chain seq x y z
N MET A 1 -9.56 -3.85 -8.42
CA MET A 1 -8.53 -2.92 -8.92
C MET A 1 -8.45 -1.78 -7.91
N LEU A 2 -7.45 -1.77 -7.01
CA LEU A 2 -7.24 -0.65 -6.07
C LEU A 2 -6.58 0.48 -6.85
N CYS A 3 -7.39 1.40 -7.37
CA CYS A 3 -6.95 2.37 -8.37
C CYS A 3 -6.66 3.77 -7.81
N LYS A 4 -6.48 3.95 -6.51
CA LYS A 4 -6.19 5.28 -5.96
C LYS A 4 -5.11 5.21 -4.92
N GLY A 5 -3.88 5.50 -5.35
CA GLY A 5 -3.06 6.40 -4.56
C GLY A 5 -3.86 7.68 -4.38
N VAL A 6 -4.42 7.88 -3.19
CA VAL A 6 -5.16 9.10 -2.86
C VAL A 6 -4.15 10.25 -2.92
N SER A 7 -4.41 11.27 -3.74
CA SER A 7 -3.54 12.44 -3.73
C SER A 7 -3.56 13.04 -2.34
N TRP A 8 -2.44 13.60 -1.86
CA TRP A 8 -2.44 14.38 -0.62
C TRP A 8 -3.45 15.54 -0.62
N ARG A 9 -3.94 15.98 -1.79
CA ARG A 9 -5.04 16.96 -1.89
C ARG A 9 -6.42 16.37 -1.60
N ASP A 10 -6.59 15.08 -1.80
CA ASP A 10 -7.86 14.36 -1.64
C ASP A 10 -8.02 13.76 -0.24
N VAL A 11 -7.00 13.89 0.61
CA VAL A 11 -7.02 13.41 2.00
C VAL A 11 -8.01 14.25 2.81
N PRO A 12 -9.00 13.64 3.50
CA PRO A 12 -10.01 14.38 4.23
C PRO A 12 -9.43 15.13 5.43
N THR A 13 -9.49 16.46 5.37
CA THR A 13 -8.98 17.37 6.42
C THR A 13 -9.63 17.11 7.79
N GLU A 14 -10.91 16.77 7.83
CA GLU A 14 -11.65 16.55 9.08
C GLU A 14 -11.12 15.36 9.90
N GLN A 15 -10.60 14.33 9.23
CA GLN A 15 -10.07 13.13 9.90
C GLN A 15 -8.62 13.32 10.35
N ILE A 16 -7.85 14.09 9.59
CA ILE A 16 -6.41 14.29 9.82
C ILE A 16 -6.14 15.53 10.69
N GLY A 17 -7.12 16.42 10.83
CA GLY A 17 -7.01 17.69 11.56
C GLY A 17 -6.17 18.76 10.85
N CYS A 18 -5.71 18.49 9.62
CA CYS A 18 -5.03 19.45 8.75
C CYS A 18 -5.14 19.01 7.29
N SER A 19 -4.81 19.92 6.35
CA SER A 19 -4.80 19.56 4.93
C SER A 19 -3.79 18.45 4.66
N GLY A 20 -4.08 17.53 3.73
CA GLY A 20 -3.13 16.45 3.43
C GLY A 20 -1.79 16.97 2.87
N VAL A 21 -1.75 18.14 2.23
CA VAL A 21 -0.49 18.80 1.83
C VAL A 21 0.33 19.20 3.07
N THR A 22 -0.30 19.70 4.13
CA THR A 22 0.37 20.00 5.41
C THR A 22 0.88 18.72 6.08
N ALA A 23 0.06 17.66 6.10
CA ALA A 23 0.45 16.36 6.64
C ALA A 23 1.66 15.78 5.90
N TRP A 24 1.67 15.83 4.56
CA TRP A 24 2.80 15.38 3.75
C TRP A 24 4.08 16.14 4.05
N ARG A 25 4.02 17.47 4.18
CA ARG A 25 5.21 18.28 4.51
C ARG A 25 5.80 17.84 5.84
N ARG A 26 4.97 17.67 6.88
CA ARG A 26 5.43 17.18 8.19
C ARG A 26 6.03 15.79 8.11
N LEU A 27 5.39 14.88 7.39
CA LEU A 27 5.92 13.52 7.18
C LEU A 27 7.28 13.56 6.48
N ARG A 28 7.44 14.40 5.46
CA ARG A 28 8.71 14.60 4.77
C ARG A 28 9.77 15.15 5.73
N ASP A 29 9.46 16.19 6.49
CA ASP A 29 10.41 16.80 7.43
C ASP A 29 10.83 15.81 8.53
N TRP A 30 9.90 14.96 9.02
CA TRP A 30 10.22 13.85 9.93
C TRP A 30 11.05 12.74 9.28
N THR A 31 10.85 12.50 7.98
CA THR A 31 11.65 11.54 7.23
C THR A 31 13.08 12.06 7.05
N GLU A 32 13.24 13.34 6.72
CA GLU A 32 14.54 14.02 6.61
C GLU A 32 15.28 14.06 7.95
N ALA A 33 14.56 14.24 9.06
CA ALA A 33 15.11 14.13 10.41
C ALA A 33 15.36 12.67 10.87
N GLY A 34 15.01 11.68 10.06
CA GLY A 34 15.15 10.24 10.35
C GLY A 34 14.04 9.65 11.23
N VAL A 35 13.28 10.49 11.95
CA VAL A 35 12.23 10.10 12.90
C VAL A 35 11.26 9.07 12.31
N TRP A 36 10.78 9.33 11.09
CA TRP A 36 9.82 8.44 10.44
C TRP A 36 10.40 7.04 10.13
N PRO A 37 11.56 6.91 9.45
CA PRO A 37 12.26 5.64 9.29
C PRO A 37 12.40 4.82 10.59
N GLN A 38 12.87 5.44 11.68
CA GLN A 38 13.08 4.72 12.94
C GLN A 38 11.77 4.26 13.57
N LEU A 39 10.76 5.13 13.58
CA LEU A 39 9.43 4.77 14.08
C LEU A 39 8.81 3.63 13.26
N HIS A 40 8.98 3.69 11.94
CA HIS A 40 8.47 2.68 11.02
C HIS A 40 9.13 1.31 11.24
N GLU A 41 10.43 1.26 11.46
CA GLU A 41 11.14 0.00 11.80
C GLU A 41 10.63 -0.61 13.11
N VAL A 42 10.47 0.20 14.16
CA VAL A 42 9.94 -0.27 15.45
C VAL A 42 8.52 -0.82 15.27
N LEU A 43 7.64 -0.10 14.57
CA LEU A 43 6.28 -0.56 14.31
C LEU A 43 6.27 -1.90 13.56
N LEU A 44 7.11 -2.06 12.54
CA LEU A 44 7.21 -3.32 11.80
C LEU A 44 7.74 -4.46 12.68
N ALA A 45 8.70 -4.19 13.56
CA ALA A 45 9.22 -5.18 14.49
C ALA A 45 8.13 -5.66 15.46
N GLU A 46 7.35 -4.75 16.02
CA GLU A 46 6.23 -5.07 16.90
C GLU A 46 5.16 -5.90 16.18
N LEU A 47 4.75 -5.48 14.98
CA LEU A 47 3.76 -6.22 14.18
C LEU A 47 4.23 -7.64 13.81
N ARG A 48 5.53 -7.82 13.53
CA ARG A 48 6.13 -9.15 13.32
C ARG A 48 6.10 -9.98 14.59
N ALA A 49 6.44 -9.40 15.73
CA ALA A 49 6.47 -10.10 17.01
C ALA A 49 5.09 -10.64 17.41
N VAL A 50 4.01 -9.92 17.08
CA VAL A 50 2.63 -10.35 17.36
C VAL A 50 2.00 -11.17 16.23
N GLY A 51 2.75 -11.48 15.16
CA GLY A 51 2.24 -12.27 14.02
C GLY A 51 1.14 -11.56 13.21
N LEU A 52 1.05 -10.23 13.28
CA LEU A 52 0.07 -9.44 12.51
C LEU A 52 0.65 -8.93 11.18
N LEU A 53 1.92 -9.22 10.90
CA LEU A 53 2.57 -8.92 9.64
C LEU A 53 2.90 -10.21 8.90
N GLU A 54 1.96 -10.69 8.08
CA GLU A 54 2.19 -11.76 7.12
C GLU A 54 3.06 -11.23 5.96
N ILE A 55 4.22 -11.86 5.72
CA ILE A 55 5.22 -11.43 4.73
C ILE A 55 5.28 -12.37 3.54
N ASP A 56 4.51 -13.46 3.56
CA ASP A 56 4.44 -14.43 2.47
C ASP A 56 4.05 -13.78 1.14
N ASP A 57 3.22 -12.72 1.21
CA ASP A 57 2.83 -11.90 0.07
C ASP A 57 3.22 -10.42 0.28
N ALA A 58 4.13 -9.92 -0.55
CA ALA A 58 4.49 -8.50 -0.60
C ALA A 58 4.12 -7.90 -1.96
N ALA A 59 3.34 -6.81 -1.97
CA ALA A 59 3.04 -6.04 -3.17
C ALA A 59 3.96 -4.82 -3.25
N ILE A 60 4.70 -4.69 -4.36
CA ILE A 60 5.49 -3.50 -4.66
C ILE A 60 4.62 -2.52 -5.43
N ASP A 61 4.56 -1.28 -4.94
CA ASP A 61 3.81 -0.22 -5.61
C ASP A 61 4.50 0.19 -6.93
N GLY A 62 3.72 0.20 -8.01
CA GLY A 62 4.22 0.47 -9.37
C GLY A 62 4.74 1.89 -9.58
N SER A 63 4.52 2.83 -8.65
CA SER A 63 5.17 4.15 -8.71
C SER A 63 6.67 4.09 -8.37
N HIS A 64 7.10 3.05 -7.65
CA HIS A 64 8.50 2.87 -7.24
C HIS A 64 9.35 2.17 -8.30
N VAL A 65 8.73 1.38 -9.19
CA VAL A 65 9.42 0.63 -10.24
C VAL A 65 8.95 1.12 -11.60
N ARG A 66 9.85 1.79 -12.33
CA ARG A 66 9.56 2.23 -13.69
C ARG A 66 9.29 1.02 -14.57
N ALA A 67 8.13 0.95 -15.21
CA ALA A 67 7.82 -0.12 -16.16
C ALA A 67 8.78 -0.03 -17.37
N LEU A 68 9.69 -1.00 -17.48
CA LEU A 68 10.69 -1.05 -18.55
C LEU A 68 10.14 -1.62 -19.86
N LYS A 69 9.00 -2.31 -19.84
CA LYS A 69 8.36 -2.91 -21.01
C LYS A 69 6.84 -2.87 -20.85
N GLY A 70 6.16 -2.05 -21.66
CA GLY A 70 4.70 -2.02 -21.71
C GLY A 70 4.17 -3.29 -22.38
N GLY A 71 3.60 -4.20 -21.60
CA GLY A 71 2.87 -5.35 -22.14
C GLY A 71 1.58 -4.87 -22.79
N LEU A 72 1.36 -5.22 -24.07
CA LEU A 72 0.11 -4.95 -24.80
C LEU A 72 -1.04 -5.89 -24.37
N THR A 73 -0.79 -6.76 -23.41
CA THR A 73 -1.72 -7.79 -22.96
C THR A 73 -1.94 -7.57 -21.46
N PRO A 74 -3.13 -7.18 -21.00
CA PRO A 74 -3.45 -7.27 -19.59
C PRO A 74 -3.36 -8.74 -19.20
N ASP A 75 -2.45 -9.08 -18.29
CA ASP A 75 -2.38 -10.41 -17.70
C ASP A 75 -3.76 -10.75 -17.13
N LEU A 76 -4.39 -11.79 -17.67
CA LEU A 76 -5.54 -12.43 -17.08
C LEU A 76 -5.05 -13.04 -15.76
N ARG A 77 -5.26 -12.29 -14.68
CA ARG A 77 -4.97 -12.71 -13.31
C ARG A 77 -5.60 -14.09 -13.12
N ARG A 78 -4.77 -15.11 -12.91
CA ARG A 78 -5.24 -16.44 -12.55
C ARG A 78 -6.06 -16.29 -11.26
N LEU A 79 -7.37 -16.47 -11.37
CA LEU A 79 -8.28 -16.57 -10.23
C LEU A 79 -7.85 -17.77 -9.40
N THR A 80 -7.18 -17.54 -8.29
CA THR A 80 -7.05 -18.50 -7.19
C THR A 80 -8.30 -18.41 -6.33
N GLY A 81 -9.42 -18.86 -6.89
CA GLY A 81 -10.63 -19.19 -6.15
C GLY A 81 -11.08 -20.59 -6.59
N PRO A 82 -11.63 -21.42 -5.69
CA PRO A 82 -12.23 -22.68 -6.10
C PRO A 82 -13.35 -22.37 -7.12
N GLY A 83 -13.29 -22.98 -8.30
CA GLY A 83 -14.38 -22.88 -9.27
C GLY A 83 -15.68 -23.42 -8.68
N PRO A 84 -16.85 -22.87 -9.05
CA PRO A 84 -18.12 -23.37 -8.55
C PRO A 84 -18.33 -24.83 -8.99
N ALA A 85 -18.68 -25.69 -8.04
CA ALA A 85 -19.05 -27.07 -8.31
C ALA A 85 -20.33 -27.12 -9.16
N ALA A 86 -20.39 -28.09 -10.09
CA ALA A 86 -21.56 -28.32 -10.92
C ALA A 86 -22.79 -28.63 -10.04
N SER A 87 -23.86 -27.84 -10.19
CA SER A 87 -25.15 -28.18 -9.60
C SER A 87 -25.81 -29.29 -10.41
N THR A 88 -26.02 -30.45 -9.79
CA THR A 88 -26.98 -31.45 -10.25
C THR A 88 -28.33 -31.15 -9.62
N THR A 89 -29.33 -30.84 -10.44
CA THR A 89 -30.76 -31.10 -10.17
C THR A 89 -31.44 -31.30 -11.51
#